data_AF-A0A168PYY9-F1
#
_entry.id   AF-A0A168PYY9-F1
#
_cell.length_a   1.000
_cell.length_b   1.000
_cell.length_c   1.000
_cell.angle_alpha   90.00
_cell.angle_beta   90.00
_cell.angle_gamma   90.00
#
_symmetry.space_group_name_H-M   'P 1'
#
loop_
_entity.id
_entity.type
_entity.pdbx_description
1 polymer ?
#
loop_
_entity_poly.entity_id
_entity_poly.type
_entity_poly.pdbx_seq_one_letter_code
_entity_poly.pdbx_strand_id
1 'polypeptide(L)'
;MSSSNISNINDNATFWLAGDAERGATEVRFLNDMLTTLEAKVLEEKRCHWYRLQHLRMNVVPLILDMARHILTYNEHYEDALRELVRELVPPFGLRRMILTRVLEADPWLVAGGPAPVSVGDVEEADGLTAEFDVFSPLLGLNDLFGWAMEPTPSGL
;
A
#
# COMPACT_ATOMS: atom_id res chain seq x y z
N MET A 1 -3.34 12.07 -81.97
CA MET A 1 -4.11 12.08 -80.72
C MET A 1 -3.55 10.98 -79.85
N SER A 2 -2.86 11.33 -78.76
CA SER A 2 -2.51 10.36 -77.72
C SER A 2 -2.62 11.08 -76.39
N SER A 3 -3.66 10.74 -75.64
CA SER A 3 -3.94 11.31 -74.33
C SER A 3 -3.05 10.64 -73.28
N SER A 4 -2.47 11.50 -72.44
CA SER A 4 -2.41 11.39 -70.98
C SER A 4 -1.88 10.10 -70.35
N ASN A 5 -0.73 10.21 -69.67
CA ASN A 5 -0.56 9.62 -68.34
C ASN A 5 0.47 10.45 -67.58
N ILE A 6 0.02 11.57 -67.02
CA ILE A 6 0.79 12.33 -66.03
C ILE A 6 0.45 11.68 -64.69
N SER A 7 1.31 10.77 -64.20
CA SER A 7 1.23 10.32 -62.81
C SER A 7 1.47 11.54 -61.92
N ASN A 8 0.49 11.89 -61.10
CA ASN A 8 0.54 13.09 -60.31
C ASN A 8 1.52 12.83 -59.15
N ILE A 9 2.49 13.72 -58.94
CA ILE A 9 3.46 13.64 -57.82
C ILE A 9 2.73 13.52 -56.45
N ASN A 10 1.47 13.96 -56.42
CA ASN A 10 0.55 13.86 -55.30
C ASN A 10 0.15 12.41 -54.91
N ASP A 11 0.21 11.46 -55.85
CA ASP A 11 -0.20 10.07 -55.59
C ASP A 11 0.81 9.33 -54.68
N ASN A 12 2.08 9.74 -54.72
CA ASN A 12 3.12 9.23 -53.81
C ASN A 12 3.02 9.86 -52.41
N ALA A 13 2.51 11.09 -52.27
CA ALA A 13 2.35 11.73 -50.97
C ALA A 13 1.26 11.04 -50.12
N THR A 14 0.20 10.56 -50.77
CA THR A 14 -0.87 9.77 -50.12
C THR A 14 -0.39 8.43 -49.57
N PHE A 15 0.61 7.79 -50.20
CA PHE A 15 1.16 6.51 -49.72
C PHE A 15 1.92 6.67 -48.40
N TRP A 16 2.71 7.75 -48.26
CA TRP A 16 3.43 8.04 -47.01
C TRP A 16 2.49 8.48 -45.88
N LEU A 17 1.45 9.27 -46.18
CA LEU A 17 0.46 9.71 -45.18
C LEU A 17 -0.44 8.56 -44.67
N ALA A 18 -0.82 7.63 -45.55
CA ALA A 18 -1.63 6.46 -45.16
C ALA A 18 -0.83 5.46 -44.30
N GLY A 19 0.44 5.23 -44.64
CA GLY A 19 1.33 4.38 -43.84
C GLY A 19 1.65 4.95 -42.45
N ASP A 20 1.69 6.27 -42.32
CA ASP A 20 1.96 6.96 -41.04
C ASP A 20 0.75 6.91 -40.09
N ALA A 21 -0.47 7.00 -40.64
CA ALA A 21 -1.70 6.89 -39.86
C ALA A 21 -1.93 5.46 -39.31
N GLU A 22 -1.70 4.42 -40.12
CA GLU A 22 -1.81 3.02 -39.67
C GLU A 22 -0.71 2.65 -38.67
N ARG A 23 0.51 3.15 -38.88
CA ARG A 23 1.63 2.99 -37.94
C ARG A 23 1.35 3.70 -36.62
N GLY A 24 0.86 4.94 -36.66
CA GLY A 24 0.44 5.67 -35.46
C GLY A 24 -0.67 4.97 -34.69
N ALA A 25 -1.65 4.39 -35.38
CA ALA A 25 -2.72 3.62 -34.73
C ALA A 25 -2.21 2.32 -34.07
N THR A 26 -1.26 1.62 -34.70
CA THR A 26 -0.65 0.41 -34.11
C THR A 26 0.24 0.74 -32.91
N GLU A 27 1.02 1.83 -32.98
CA GLU A 27 1.85 2.31 -31.88
C GLU A 27 1.01 2.77 -30.68
N VAL A 28 -0.06 3.53 -30.92
CA VAL A 28 -0.99 3.95 -29.85
C VAL A 28 -1.66 2.74 -29.20
N ARG A 29 -2.09 1.75 -29.98
CA ARG A 29 -2.66 0.52 -29.43
C ARG A 29 -1.64 -0.24 -28.57
N PHE A 30 -0.41 -0.40 -29.08
CA PHE A 30 0.66 -1.06 -28.35
C PHE A 30 0.99 -0.36 -27.02
N LEU A 31 1.06 0.97 -27.02
CA LEU A 31 1.30 1.75 -25.81
C LEU A 31 0.15 1.63 -24.80
N ASN A 32 -1.10 1.64 -25.27
CA ASN A 32 -2.27 1.44 -24.41
C ASN A 32 -2.30 0.02 -23.81
N ASP A 33 -1.98 -1.00 -24.60
CA ASP A 33 -1.90 -2.38 -24.12
C ASP A 33 -0.77 -2.55 -23.08
N MET A 34 0.36 -1.86 -23.28
CA MET A 34 1.46 -1.86 -22.31
C MET A 34 1.09 -1.11 -21.02
N LEU A 35 0.43 0.05 -21.13
CA LEU A 35 -0.03 0.84 -20.00
C LEU A 35 -1.02 0.05 -19.13
N THR A 36 -2.05 -0.53 -19.75
CA THR A 36 -3.04 -1.37 -19.05
C THR A 36 -2.40 -2.59 -18.38
N THR A 37 -1.40 -3.20 -19.03
CA THR A 37 -0.63 -4.30 -18.42
C THR A 37 0.17 -3.85 -17.21
N LEU A 38 0.79 -2.66 -17.28
CA LEU A 38 1.54 -2.10 -16.16
C LEU A 38 0.61 -1.77 -14.99
N GLU A 39 -0.53 -1.14 -15.26
CA GLU A 39 -1.57 -0.85 -14.26
C GLU A 39 -2.05 -2.12 -13.56
N ALA A 40 -2.34 -3.18 -14.32
CA ALA A 40 -2.74 -4.46 -13.76
C ALA A 40 -1.68 -5.07 -12.85
N LYS A 41 -0.40 -5.01 -13.24
CA LYS A 41 0.73 -5.49 -12.41
C LYS A 41 0.87 -4.68 -11.12
N VAL A 42 0.77 -3.36 -11.21
CA VAL A 42 0.84 -2.47 -10.03
C VAL A 42 -0.33 -2.73 -9.08
N LEU A 43 -1.54 -2.95 -9.60
CA LEU A 43 -2.70 -3.29 -8.78
C LEU A 43 -2.53 -4.63 -8.06
N GLU A 44 -2.01 -5.65 -8.73
CA GLU A 44 -1.77 -6.96 -8.12
C GLU A 44 -0.67 -6.89 -7.06
N GLU A 45 0.41 -6.14 -7.32
CA GLU A 45 1.45 -5.91 -6.32
C GLU A 45 0.90 -5.19 -5.08
N LYS A 46 0.09 -4.13 -5.28
CA LYS A 46 -0.61 -3.44 -4.19
C LYS A 46 -1.49 -4.41 -3.41
N ARG A 47 -2.28 -5.26 -4.08
CA ARG A 47 -3.15 -6.25 -3.44
C ARG A 47 -2.35 -7.24 -2.59
N CYS A 48 -1.23 -7.74 -3.12
CA CYS A 48 -0.33 -8.63 -2.39
C CYS A 48 0.24 -7.95 -1.13
N HIS A 49 0.68 -6.69 -1.25
CA HIS A 49 1.15 -5.91 -0.11
C HIS A 49 0.07 -5.68 0.94
N TRP A 50 -1.16 -5.34 0.53
CA TRP A 50 -2.32 -5.20 1.41
C TRP A 50 -2.61 -6.49 2.19
N TYR A 51 -2.65 -7.63 1.49
CA TYR A 51 -2.89 -8.92 2.14
C TYR A 51 -1.81 -9.26 3.17
N ARG A 52 -0.53 -9.03 2.84
CA ARG A 52 0.57 -9.24 3.79
C ARG A 52 0.47 -8.34 5.01
N LEU A 53 0.13 -7.06 4.81
CA LEU A 53 -0.05 -6.10 5.90
C LEU A 53 -1.21 -6.49 6.80
N GLN A 54 -2.34 -6.91 6.20
CA GLN A 54 -3.52 -7.37 6.93
C GLN A 54 -3.21 -8.64 7.72
N HIS A 55 -2.51 -9.61 7.13
CA HIS A 55 -2.08 -10.81 7.84
C HIS A 55 -1.20 -10.46 9.05
N LEU A 56 -0.30 -9.49 8.89
CA LEU A 56 0.58 -9.04 9.96
C LEU A 56 -0.23 -8.41 11.12
N ARG A 57 -1.21 -7.56 10.79
CA ARG A 57 -2.09 -6.91 11.77
C ARG A 57 -3.02 -7.90 12.48
N MET A 58 -3.59 -8.86 11.75
CA MET A 58 -4.63 -9.75 12.28
C MET A 58 -4.08 -11.01 12.97
N ASN A 59 -2.87 -11.45 12.62
CA ASN A 59 -2.33 -12.72 13.12
C ASN A 59 -0.99 -12.52 13.85
N VAL A 60 -0.03 -11.83 13.23
CA VAL A 60 1.34 -11.76 13.76
C VAL A 60 1.41 -10.86 14.99
N VAL A 61 0.87 -9.65 14.91
CA VAL A 61 0.89 -8.69 16.04
C VAL A 61 0.15 -9.24 17.26
N PRO A 62 -1.09 -9.75 17.14
CA PRO A 62 -1.78 -10.34 18.29
C PRO A 62 -1.03 -11.52 18.91
N LEU A 63 -0.40 -12.37 18.09
CA LEU A 63 0.40 -13.49 18.60
C LEU A 63 1.60 -13.00 19.41
N ILE A 64 2.31 -11.98 18.93
CA ILE A 64 3.45 -11.41 19.66
C ILE A 64 3.00 -10.78 20.97
N LEU A 65 1.89 -10.03 20.94
CA LEU A 65 1.32 -9.44 22.16
C LEU A 65 0.87 -10.52 23.15
N ASP A 66 0.29 -11.62 22.66
CA ASP A 66 -0.07 -12.75 23.50
C ASP A 66 1.16 -13.39 24.14
N MET A 67 2.24 -13.61 23.38
CA MET A 67 3.51 -14.07 23.95
C MET A 67 4.07 -13.06 24.97
N ALA A 68 3.99 -11.76 24.69
CA ALA A 68 4.43 -10.71 25.61
C ALA A 68 3.65 -10.75 26.93
N ARG A 69 2.34 -11.00 26.91
CA ARG A 69 1.50 -11.16 28.12
C ARG A 69 2.01 -12.26 29.05
N HIS A 70 2.45 -13.36 28.45
CA HIS A 70 2.82 -14.57 29.19
C HIS A 70 4.28 -14.55 29.65
N ILE A 71 5.15 -13.85 28.91
CA ILE A 71 6.60 -13.86 29.15
C ILE A 71 7.05 -12.62 29.94
N LEU A 72 6.48 -11.46 29.63
CA LEU A 72 6.89 -10.19 30.23
C LEU A 72 6.04 -9.87 31.45
N THR A 73 6.69 -9.49 32.54
CA THR A 73 6.03 -8.93 33.72
C THR A 73 6.03 -7.41 33.66
N TYR A 74 5.25 -6.76 34.53
CA TYR A 74 5.36 -5.33 34.78
C TYR A 74 6.82 -4.88 34.90
N ASN A 75 7.18 -3.85 34.13
CA ASN A 75 8.53 -3.32 34.04
C ASN A 75 8.49 -1.83 33.68
N GLU A 76 9.26 -1.00 34.40
CA GLU A 76 9.43 0.42 34.07
C GLU A 76 10.04 0.64 32.67
N HIS A 77 10.74 -0.37 32.15
CA HIS A 77 11.30 -0.42 30.80
C HIS A 77 10.59 -1.43 29.89
N TYR A 78 9.26 -1.53 30.00
CA TYR A 78 8.46 -2.47 29.23
C TYR A 78 8.62 -2.34 27.70
N GLU A 79 8.74 -1.11 27.20
CA GLU A 79 8.98 -0.87 25.77
C GLU A 79 10.30 -1.52 25.29
N ASP A 80 11.36 -1.41 26.08
CA ASP A 80 12.64 -2.02 25.75
C ASP A 80 12.55 -3.55 25.81
N ALA A 81 11.82 -4.09 26.80
CA ALA A 81 11.57 -5.52 26.90
C ALA A 81 10.78 -6.07 25.68
N LEU A 82 9.76 -5.34 25.22
CA LEU A 82 9.04 -5.66 23.98
C LEU A 82 9.94 -5.59 22.75
N ARG A 83 10.81 -4.58 22.67
CA ARG A 83 11.77 -4.43 21.57
C ARG A 83 12.71 -5.62 21.48
N GLU A 84 13.21 -6.09 22.63
CA GLU A 84 14.06 -7.27 22.72
C GLU A 84 13.31 -8.55 22.35
N LEU A 85 12.07 -8.73 22.82
CA LEU A 85 11.22 -9.86 22.45
C LEU A 85 10.98 -9.92 20.93
N VAL A 86 10.59 -8.80 20.31
CA VAL A 86 10.38 -8.71 18.86
C VAL A 86 11.69 -8.95 18.10
N ARG A 87 12.83 -8.51 18.66
CA ARG A 87 14.15 -8.74 18.08
C ARG A 87 14.51 -10.22 18.01
N GLU A 88 14.18 -10.99 19.05
CA GLU A 88 14.41 -12.43 19.11
C GLU A 88 13.46 -13.21 18.20
N LEU A 89 12.17 -12.82 18.15
CA LEU A 89 11.16 -13.49 17.32
C LEU A 89 11.30 -13.19 15.83
N VAL A 90 11.83 -12.01 15.47
CA VAL A 90 11.93 -11.56 14.08
C VAL A 90 13.40 -11.31 13.71
N PRO A 91 14.08 -12.31 13.11
CA PRO A 91 15.47 -12.17 12.67
C PRO A 91 15.71 -11.09 11.60
N PRO A 92 14.85 -10.92 10.56
CA PRO A 92 15.11 -9.92 9.52
C PRO A 92 14.89 -8.48 10.01
N PHE A 93 15.90 -7.61 9.83
CA PHE A 93 15.88 -6.23 10.33
C PHE A 93 14.73 -5.38 9.77
N GLY A 94 14.46 -5.46 8.46
CA GLY A 94 13.39 -4.67 7.83
C GLY A 94 11.99 -5.05 8.33
N LEU A 95 11.73 -6.35 8.47
CA LEU A 95 10.46 -6.85 9.01
C LEU A 95 10.32 -6.53 10.50
N ARG A 96 11.42 -6.62 11.25
CA ARG A 96 11.44 -6.30 12.67
C ARG A 96 10.96 -4.90 12.95
N ARG A 97 11.46 -3.90 12.22
CA ARG A 97 11.05 -2.51 12.41
C ARG A 97 9.55 -2.34 12.15
N MET A 98 9.05 -2.90 11.06
CA MET A 98 7.62 -2.83 10.71
C MET A 98 6.73 -3.51 11.75
N ILE A 99 7.12 -4.70 12.22
CA ILE A 99 6.38 -5.46 13.23
C ILE A 99 6.42 -4.72 14.57
N LEU A 100 7.60 -4.27 15.00
CA LEU A 100 7.76 -3.54 16.27
C LEU A 100 6.88 -2.30 16.32
N THR A 101 6.88 -1.47 15.29
CA THR A 101 6.01 -0.28 15.24
C THR A 101 4.55 -0.66 15.46
N ARG A 102 4.08 -1.74 14.84
CA ARG A 102 2.68 -2.19 14.99
C ARG A 102 2.39 -2.84 16.33
N VAL A 103 3.34 -3.54 16.91
CA VAL A 103 3.23 -4.07 18.27
C VAL A 103 3.09 -2.93 19.26
N LEU A 104 3.95 -1.91 19.16
CA LEU A 104 3.90 -0.73 20.04
C LEU A 104 2.61 0.09 19.87
N GLU A 105 2.12 0.25 18.63
CA GLU A 105 0.85 0.94 18.36
C GLU A 105 -0.38 0.17 18.89
N ALA A 106 -0.34 -1.17 18.86
CA ALA A 106 -1.47 -2.02 19.21
C ALA A 106 -1.48 -2.49 20.67
N ASP A 107 -0.39 -2.28 21.42
CA ASP A 107 -0.28 -2.77 22.80
C ASP A 107 -1.02 -1.87 23.80
N PRO A 108 -2.10 -2.36 24.43
CA PRO A 108 -2.83 -1.58 25.43
C PRO A 108 -2.04 -1.35 26.72
N TRP A 109 -1.02 -2.17 27.03
CA TRP A 109 -0.26 -2.06 28.28
C TRP A 109 1.02 -1.25 28.17
N LEU A 110 1.33 -0.74 26.98
CA LEU A 110 2.52 0.09 26.79
C LEU A 110 2.52 1.29 27.75
N VAL A 111 1.35 1.93 27.91
CA VAL A 111 1.17 3.08 28.82
C VAL A 111 1.23 2.67 30.29
N ALA A 112 0.87 1.42 30.60
CA ALA A 112 0.84 0.88 31.96
C ALA A 112 2.19 0.26 32.39
N GLY A 113 3.20 0.20 31.51
CA GLY A 113 4.47 -0.47 31.82
C GLY A 113 4.37 -2.00 31.80
N GLY A 114 3.40 -2.54 31.04
CA GLY A 114 3.21 -3.98 30.86
C GLY A 114 2.02 -4.56 31.62
N PRO A 115 1.80 -5.88 31.47
CA PRO A 115 0.67 -6.56 32.10
C PRO A 115 0.74 -6.45 33.62
N ALA A 116 -0.42 -6.27 34.24
CA ALA A 116 -0.54 -6.15 35.68
C ALA A 116 0.07 -7.37 36.38
N PRO A 117 0.79 -7.18 37.50
CA PRO A 117 1.31 -8.31 38.27
C PRO A 117 0.15 -9.18 38.75
N VAL A 118 0.34 -10.51 38.74
CA VAL A 118 -0.65 -11.56 39.06
C VAL A 118 -1.38 -11.36 40.42
N SER A 119 -0.88 -10.47 41.27
CA SER A 119 -1.45 -10.10 42.57
C SER A 119 -2.44 -8.92 42.57
N VAL A 120 -2.64 -8.23 41.45
CA VAL A 120 -3.52 -7.06 41.34
C VAL A 120 -4.65 -7.41 40.38
N GLY A 121 -5.87 -7.53 40.93
CA GLY A 121 -7.05 -7.98 40.20
C GLY A 121 -7.34 -7.15 38.95
N ASP A 122 -7.86 -7.84 37.93
CA ASP A 122 -8.10 -7.34 36.58
C ASP A 122 -8.81 -5.97 36.59
N VAL A 123 -8.14 -4.96 36.03
CA VAL A 123 -8.78 -3.68 35.70
C VAL A 123 -9.43 -3.85 34.33
N GLU A 124 -10.73 -3.59 34.29
CA GLU A 124 -11.61 -3.78 33.14
C GLU A 124 -11.01 -3.29 31.82
N GLU A 125 -11.25 -4.07 30.75
CA GLU A 125 -11.00 -3.71 29.36
C GLU A 125 -11.56 -2.32 29.08
N ALA A 126 -10.67 -1.35 28.89
CA ALA A 126 -11.05 -0.06 28.37
C ALA A 126 -11.49 -0.24 26.92
N ASP A 127 -12.79 -0.40 26.74
CA ASP A 127 -13.49 -0.26 25.46
C ASP A 127 -13.27 1.18 24.97
N GLY A 128 -12.20 1.36 24.21
CA GLY A 128 -11.73 2.64 23.71
C GLY A 128 -11.51 2.55 22.22
N LEU A 129 -12.59 2.79 21.46
CA LEU A 129 -12.59 3.13 20.04
C LEU A 129 -11.59 4.28 19.76
N THR A 130 -10.31 3.96 19.55
CA THR A 130 -9.35 4.92 19.02
C THR A 130 -9.47 4.92 17.50
N ALA A 131 -10.25 5.91 17.06
CA ALA A 131 -10.42 6.30 15.68
C ALA A 131 -9.10 6.22 14.89
N GLU A 132 -9.21 5.68 13.68
CA GLU A 132 -8.20 5.57 12.65
C GLU A 132 -7.41 6.89 12.51
N PHE A 133 -6.27 7.00 13.22
CA PHE A 133 -5.28 8.00 12.88
C PHE A 133 -4.40 7.41 11.79
N ASP A 134 -4.80 7.70 10.56
CA ASP A 134 -4.13 7.31 9.34
C ASP A 134 -2.81 8.12 9.19
N VAL A 135 -1.81 7.73 9.98
CA VAL A 135 -0.47 8.34 9.98
C VAL A 135 0.30 7.99 8.68
N PHE A 136 -0.19 7.03 7.90
CA PHE A 136 0.50 6.51 6.72
C PHE A 136 0.00 7.10 5.39
N SER A 137 -1.19 7.69 5.34
CA SER A 137 -1.68 8.33 4.12
C SER A 137 -0.88 9.57 3.64
N PRO A 138 -0.23 10.37 4.49
CA PRO A 138 0.71 11.40 4.03
C PRO A 138 1.99 10.78 3.44
N LEU A 139 2.47 9.68 4.03
CA LEU A 139 3.75 9.04 3.67
C LEU A 139 3.67 8.26 2.35
N LEU A 140 2.47 7.78 2.01
CA LEU A 140 2.17 7.08 0.76
C LEU A 140 1.57 8.00 -0.32
N GLY A 141 1.45 9.31 -0.06
CA GLY A 141 0.80 10.26 -0.98
C GLY A 141 -0.69 9.97 -1.20
N LEU A 142 -1.33 9.22 -0.30
CA LEU A 142 -2.74 8.82 -0.42
C LEU A 142 -3.70 9.98 -0.15
N ASN A 143 -3.28 10.98 0.64
CA ASN A 143 -4.09 12.17 0.90
C ASN A 143 -4.35 13.01 -0.36
N ASP A 144 -3.39 13.07 -1.29
CA ASP A 144 -3.56 13.75 -2.58
C ASP A 144 -4.36 12.90 -3.59
N LEU A 145 -4.33 11.57 -3.42
CA LEU A 145 -5.02 10.59 -4.27
C LEU A 145 -6.53 10.55 -4.02
N PHE A 146 -6.95 10.71 -2.76
CA PHE A 146 -8.36 10.90 -2.41
C PHE A 146 -8.88 12.27 -2.84
N GLY A 147 -8.04 13.31 -2.83
CA GLY A 147 -8.39 14.63 -3.37
C GLY A 147 -8.77 14.55 -4.85
N TRP A 148 -8.00 13.80 -5.66
CA TRP A 148 -8.27 13.62 -7.08
C TRP A 148 -9.48 12.73 -7.39
N ALA A 149 -9.74 11.72 -6.55
CA ALA A 149 -10.90 10.82 -6.71
C ALA A 149 -12.23 11.41 -6.18
N MET A 150 -12.15 12.45 -5.36
CA MET A 150 -13.30 13.14 -4.76
C MET A 150 -13.56 14.52 -5.38
N GLU A 151 -12.79 14.92 -6.41
CA GLU A 151 -13.17 16.06 -7.24
C GLU A 151 -14.54 15.76 -7.85
N PRO A 152 -15.58 16.57 -7.56
CA PRO A 152 -16.86 16.39 -8.21
C PRO A 152 -16.61 16.56 -9.71
N THR A 153 -16.93 15.51 -10.48
CA THR A 153 -17.04 15.63 -11.93
C THR A 153 -17.91 16.86 -12.17
N PRO A 154 -17.46 17.88 -12.92
CA PRO A 154 -18.29 19.04 -13.18
C PRO A 154 -19.57 18.54 -13.84
N SER A 155 -20.63 18.53 -13.05
CA SER A 155 -21.96 18.19 -13.51
C SER A 155 -22.41 19.34 -14.42
N GLY A 156 -22.24 19.14 -15.72
CA GLY A 156 -22.85 19.94 -16.78
C GLY A 156 -21.96 21.02 -17.36
N LEU A 157 -21.27 20.71 -18.46
CA LEU A 157 -21.51 21.24 -19.82
C LEU A 157 -20.46 20.69 -20.80
#